data_AF-A0A3P7JGP4-F1
#
_entry.id   AF-A0A3P7JGP4-F1
#
_cell.length_a   1.000
_cell.length_b   1.000
_cell.length_c   1.000
_cell.angle_alpha   90.00
_cell.angle_beta   90.00
_cell.angle_gamma   90.00
#
_symmetry.space_group_name_H-M   'P 1'
#
loop_
_entity.id
_entity.type
_entity.pdbx_description
1 polymer ?
#
loop_
_entity_poly.entity_id
_entity_poly.type
_entity_poly.pdbx_seq_one_letter_code
_entity_poly.pdbx_strand_id
1 'polypeptide(L)'
;MAYVKIYIRSTDVNRTIISAMSNILGMYGQNTGASVPGEDYPDEAGWPPGYVPVAIHTVDDDTDYIANPDADCPRQDQLWEMAKQSPELQTFQNRSDVSFETN
;
A
#
# COMPACT_ATOMS: atom_id res chain seq x y z
N MET A 1 -1.98 -30.23 6.97
CA MET A 1 -1.35 -28.90 6.90
C MET A 1 -2.05 -28.12 5.79
N ALA A 2 -2.70 -27.01 6.13
CA ALA A 2 -3.33 -26.14 5.13
C ALA A 2 -2.29 -25.11 4.67
N TYR A 3 -1.85 -25.18 3.42
CA TYR A 3 -0.95 -24.19 2.84
C TYR A 3 -1.73 -22.90 2.56
N VAL A 4 -1.46 -21.86 3.33
CA VAL A 4 -1.98 -20.52 3.08
C VAL A 4 -1.15 -19.89 1.96
N LYS A 5 -1.75 -19.71 0.78
CA LYS A 5 -1.14 -18.95 -0.31
C LYS A 5 -1.55 -17.49 -0.18
N ILE A 6 -0.64 -16.66 0.32
CA ILE A 6 -0.83 -15.21 0.44
C ILE A 6 0.07 -14.49 -0.56
N TYR A 7 -0.48 -13.45 -1.19
CA TYR A 7 0.25 -12.51 -2.03
C TYR A 7 -0.03 -11.11 -1.49
N ILE A 8 1.03 -10.37 -1.19
CA ILE A 8 0.94 -9.03 -0.64
C ILE A 8 1.69 -8.09 -1.55
N ARG A 9 1.03 -7.00 -1.93
CA ARG A 9 1.58 -5.92 -2.73
C ARG A 9 1.46 -4.61 -1.99
N SER A 10 2.48 -3.78 -2.11
CA SER A 10 2.50 -2.38 -1.67
C SER A 10 3.03 -1.51 -2.81
N THR A 11 2.68 -0.22 -2.81
CA THR A 11 3.44 0.79 -3.59
C THR A 11 4.86 0.89 -3.06
N ASP A 12 5.80 1.35 -3.89
CA ASP A 12 7.24 1.42 -3.58
C ASP A 12 7.59 2.67 -2.77
N VAL A 13 6.89 2.85 -1.65
CA VAL A 13 7.18 3.94 -0.70
C VAL A 13 7.25 3.38 0.71
N ASN A 14 8.23 3.86 1.48
CA ASN A 14 8.51 3.35 2.83
C ASN A 14 7.27 3.29 3.73
N ARG A 15 6.38 4.30 3.64
CA ARG A 15 5.18 4.37 4.47
C ARG A 15 4.22 3.21 4.22
N THR A 16 4.08 2.72 2.98
CA THR A 16 3.16 1.64 2.64
C THR A 16 3.80 0.28 2.86
N ILE A 17 5.09 0.12 2.54
CA ILE A 17 5.84 -1.11 2.81
C ILE A 17 5.88 -1.42 4.32
N ILE A 18 6.25 -0.43 5.15
CA ILE A 18 6.33 -0.61 6.60
C ILE A 18 4.95 -0.87 7.21
N SER A 19 3.91 -0.21 6.68
CA SER A 19 2.52 -0.46 7.11
C SER A 19 2.08 -1.88 6.77
N ALA A 20 2.41 -2.38 5.57
CA ALA A 20 2.11 -3.75 5.17
C ALA A 20 2.86 -4.76 6.05
N MET A 21 4.15 -4.56 6.29
CA MET A 21 4.94 -5.39 7.21
C MET A 21 4.34 -5.41 8.62
N SER A 22 3.94 -4.25 9.13
CA SER A 22 3.34 -4.11 10.47
C SER A 22 1.97 -4.81 10.57
N ASN A 23 1.16 -4.75 9.50
CA ASN A 23 -0.12 -5.46 9.43
C ASN A 23 0.08 -6.98 9.50
N ILE A 24 1.03 -7.50 8.74
CA ILE A 24 1.36 -8.93 8.70
C ILE A 24 2.01 -9.39 10.01
N LEU A 25 2.88 -8.58 10.60
CA LEU A 25 3.42 -8.85 11.92
C LEU A 25 2.28 -9.02 12.95
N GLY A 26 1.25 -8.17 12.89
CA GLY A 26 0.06 -8.31 13.71
C GLY A 26 -0.73 -9.60 13.44
N MET A 27 -0.86 -9.99 12.16
CA MET A 27 -1.68 -11.14 11.75
C MET A 27 -0.99 -12.49 11.96
N TYR A 28 0.31 -12.59 11.69
CA TYR A 28 1.07 -13.85 11.66
C TYR A 28 2.27 -13.89 12.61
N GLY A 29 2.66 -12.77 13.23
CA GLY A 29 3.83 -12.68 14.11
C GLY A 29 3.58 -13.09 15.56
N GLN A 30 2.42 -13.66 15.87
CA GLN A 30 2.03 -13.98 17.24
C GLN A 30 2.60 -15.35 17.65
N ASN A 31 3.27 -15.41 18.80
CA ASN A 31 3.78 -16.67 19.36
C ASN A 31 2.66 -17.48 20.07
N THR A 32 1.68 -17.94 19.29
CA THR A 32 0.53 -18.73 19.77
C THR A 32 0.73 -20.24 19.58
N GLY A 33 1.90 -20.66 19.12
CA GLY A 33 2.18 -22.05 18.71
C GLY A 33 1.64 -22.39 17.32
N ALA A 34 1.12 -21.41 16.57
CA ALA A 34 0.67 -21.59 15.19
C ALA A 34 1.83 -21.68 14.18
N SER A 35 3.01 -21.16 14.53
CA SER A 35 4.21 -21.16 13.69
C SER A 35 5.32 -22.02 14.30
N VAL A 36 6.01 -22.78 13.47
CA VAL A 36 7.03 -23.76 13.86
C VAL A 36 8.44 -23.18 13.63
N PRO A 37 9.29 -23.10 14.68
CA PRO A 37 10.69 -22.72 14.51
C PRO A 37 11.42 -23.67 13.55
N GLY A 38 12.24 -23.12 12.66
CA GLY A 38 12.99 -23.86 11.65
C GLY A 38 12.19 -24.22 10.38
N GLU A 39 10.86 -24.04 10.40
CA GLU A 39 9.99 -24.21 9.23
C GLU A 39 9.39 -22.88 8.76
N ASP A 40 8.70 -22.17 9.66
CA ASP A 40 8.02 -20.91 9.34
C ASP A 40 8.89 -19.68 9.61
N TYR A 41 9.85 -19.80 10.53
CA TYR A 41 10.82 -18.75 10.85
C TYR A 41 12.16 -19.33 11.33
N PRO A 42 13.28 -18.60 11.21
CA PRO A 42 14.60 -19.06 11.69
C PRO A 42 14.61 -19.48 13.16
N ASP A 43 15.13 -20.68 13.44
CA ASP A 43 15.45 -21.15 14.79
C ASP A 43 16.89 -20.80 15.16
N GLU A 44 17.18 -19.50 15.21
CA GLU A 44 18.52 -18.96 15.45
C GLU A 44 18.52 -17.88 16.54
N ALA A 45 19.62 -17.81 17.29
CA ALA A 45 19.78 -16.81 18.34
C ALA A 45 19.74 -15.39 17.77
N GLY A 46 18.85 -14.55 18.33
CA GLY A 46 18.64 -13.17 17.87
C GLY A 46 17.46 -12.99 16.94
N TRP A 47 16.87 -14.08 16.41
CA TRP A 47 15.60 -14.01 15.71
C TRP A 47 14.42 -13.94 16.70
N PRO A 48 13.45 -13.03 16.54
CA PRO A 48 12.29 -12.97 17.44
C PRO A 48 11.40 -14.23 17.29
N PRO A 49 11.09 -14.96 18.37
CA PRO A 49 10.22 -16.13 18.30
C PRO A 49 8.83 -15.79 17.77
N GLY A 50 8.36 -16.56 16.78
CA GLY A 50 7.07 -16.35 16.13
C GLY A 50 7.06 -15.30 15.02
N TYR A 51 8.19 -14.61 14.76
CA TYR A 51 8.27 -13.66 13.65
C TYR A 51 8.46 -14.37 12.31
N VAL A 52 7.35 -14.55 11.58
CA VAL A 52 7.33 -15.13 10.23
C VAL A 52 7.61 -14.04 9.19
N PRO A 53 8.70 -14.14 8.41
CA PRO A 53 8.96 -13.20 7.33
C PRO A 53 8.00 -13.47 6.16
N VAL A 54 7.24 -12.46 5.75
CA VAL A 54 6.34 -12.54 4.58
C VAL A 54 6.76 -11.50 3.56
N ALA A 55 6.89 -11.93 2.31
CA ALA A 55 7.29 -11.05 1.22
C ALA A 55 6.21 -9.97 0.95
N ILE A 56 6.65 -8.72 0.89
CA ILE A 56 5.87 -7.59 0.39
C ILE A 56 6.40 -7.27 -1.00
N HIS A 57 5.61 -7.57 -2.04
CA HIS A 57 5.99 -7.26 -3.41
C HIS A 57 5.70 -5.81 -3.73
N THR A 58 6.54 -5.20 -4.56
CA THR A 58 6.33 -3.85 -5.05
C THR A 58 6.75 -3.74 -6.51
N VAL A 59 6.40 -2.62 -7.12
CA VAL A 59 6.78 -2.19 -8.46
C VAL A 59 7.22 -0.74 -8.32
N ASP A 60 8.25 -0.36 -9.07
CA ASP A 60 8.77 1.02 -9.12
C ASP A 60 7.63 2.04 -9.27
N ASP A 61 7.67 3.12 -8.47
CA ASP A 61 6.53 4.03 -8.23
C ASP A 61 5.96 4.62 -9.52
N ASP A 62 6.81 5.03 -10.46
CA ASP A 62 6.43 5.66 -11.73
C ASP A 62 5.75 4.67 -12.68
N THR A 63 5.96 3.36 -12.47
CA THR A 63 5.41 2.28 -13.31
C THR A 63 4.37 1.41 -12.61
N ASP A 64 3.99 1.75 -11.37
CA ASP A 64 2.94 1.04 -10.64
C ASP A 64 1.54 1.50 -11.06
N TYR A 65 1.11 1.08 -12.26
CA TYR A 65 -0.22 1.35 -12.80
C TYR A 65 -1.38 0.64 -12.09
N ILE A 66 -1.14 -0.07 -10.98
CA ILE A 66 -2.16 -0.82 -10.24
C ILE A 66 -2.45 -0.17 -8.89
N ALA A 67 -1.41 0.21 -8.15
CA ALA A 67 -1.54 0.73 -6.79
C ALA A 67 -1.17 2.21 -6.66
N ASN A 68 -0.40 2.77 -7.60
CA ASN A 68 -0.09 4.20 -7.62
C ASN A 68 -1.03 4.92 -8.60
N PRO A 69 -1.97 5.76 -8.12
CA PRO A 69 -2.84 6.54 -9.00
C PRO A 69 -2.08 7.66 -9.73
N ASP A 70 -0.87 7.99 -9.30
CA ASP A 70 -0.03 9.06 -9.87
C ASP A 70 1.06 8.50 -10.81
N ALA A 71 1.01 7.20 -11.14
CA ALA A 71 1.95 6.58 -12.08
C ALA A 71 1.89 7.24 -13.47
N ASP A 72 3.02 7.26 -14.18
CA ASP A 72 3.19 8.03 -15.43
C ASP A 72 2.19 7.61 -16.52
N CYS A 73 1.13 8.39 -16.68
CA CYS A 73 0.03 8.10 -17.60
C CYS A 73 -0.43 9.37 -18.33
N PRO A 74 0.02 9.62 -19.57
CA PRO A 74 -0.38 10.82 -20.34
C PRO A 74 -1.89 10.98 -20.52
N ARG A 75 -2.64 9.87 -20.45
CA ARG A 75 -4.10 9.90 -20.53
C ARG A 75 -4.74 10.49 -19.27
N GLN A 76 -4.13 10.30 -18.10
CA GLN A 76 -4.60 10.85 -16.83
C GLN A 76 -4.61 12.38 -16.89
N ASP A 77 -3.53 13.00 -17.34
CA ASP A 77 -3.44 14.47 -17.47
C ASP A 77 -4.53 15.00 -18.39
N GLN A 78 -4.72 14.36 -19.55
CA GLN A 78 -5.78 14.73 -20.49
C GLN A 78 -7.16 14.63 -19.85
N LEU A 79 -7.44 13.55 -19.10
CA LEU A 79 -8.69 13.35 -18.39
C LEU A 79 -8.88 14.38 -17.28
N TRP A 80 -7.82 14.74 -16.58
CA TRP A 80 -7.87 15.72 -15.51
C TRP A 80 -8.15 17.12 -16.04
N GLU A 81 -7.53 17.52 -17.15
CA GLU A 81 -7.83 18.78 -17.82
C GLU A 81 -9.27 18.83 -18.35
N MET A 82 -9.78 17.72 -18.87
CA MET A 82 -11.21 17.62 -19.24
C MET A 82 -12.12 17.72 -18.02
N ALA A 83 -11.77 17.05 -16.92
CA ALA A 83 -12.55 17.08 -15.69
C ALA A 83 -12.60 18.49 -15.09
N LYS A 84 -11.49 19.24 -15.11
CA LYS A 84 -11.44 20.65 -14.69
C LYS A 84 -12.41 21.53 -15.46
N GLN A 85 -12.72 21.21 -16.70
CA GLN A 85 -13.67 21.96 -17.52
C GLN A 85 -15.13 21.53 -17.32
N SER A 86 -15.39 20.48 -16.54
CA SER A 86 -16.74 19.97 -16.35
C SER A 86 -17.59 20.91 -15.48
N PRO A 87 -18.90 21.03 -15.73
CA PRO A 87 -19.80 21.83 -14.90
C PRO A 87 -19.77 21.42 -13.43
N GLU A 88 -19.61 20.13 -13.14
CA GLU A 88 -19.59 19.58 -11.78
C GLU A 88 -18.39 20.09 -10.99
N LEU A 89 -17.17 19.97 -11.54
CA LEU A 89 -15.96 20.40 -10.84
C LEU A 89 -15.89 21.93 -10.75
N GLN A 90 -16.30 22.65 -11.80
CA GLN A 90 -16.40 24.11 -11.77
C GLN A 90 -17.42 24.59 -10.72
N THR A 91 -18.59 23.94 -10.63
CA THR A 91 -19.59 24.27 -9.61
C THR A 91 -19.06 24.00 -8.20
N PHE A 92 -18.34 22.90 -8.00
CA PHE A 92 -17.72 22.57 -6.72
C PHE A 92 -16.63 23.59 -6.32
N GLN A 93 -15.76 23.98 -7.24
CA GLN A 93 -14.68 24.93 -6.97
C GLN A 93 -15.18 26.34 -6.68
N ASN A 94 -16.30 26.75 -7.31
CA ASN A 94 -16.90 28.07 -7.11
C ASN A 94 -17.78 28.17 -5.85
N ARG A 95 -17.93 27.08 -5.07
CA ARG A 95 -18.64 27.13 -3.79
C ARG A 95 -17.84 27.90 -2.75
N SER A 96 -18.50 28.81 -2.04
CA SER A 96 -17.88 29.65 -1.01
C SER A 96 -17.31 28.89 0.19
N ASP A 97 -17.76 27.66 0.44
CA ASP A 97 -17.29 26.81 1.53
C ASP A 97 -16.14 25.87 1.13
N VAL A 98 -15.71 25.93 -0.13
CA VAL A 98 -14.62 25.13 -0.69
C VAL A 98 -13.53 26.02 -1.32
N SER A 99 -13.90 27.23 -1.77
CA SER A 99 -12.94 28.20 -2.29
C SER A 99 -11.87 28.49 -1.23
N PHE A 100 -10.63 28.12 -1.51
CA PHE A 100 -9.47 28.50 -0.72
C PHE A 100 -9.42 30.03 -0.65
N GLU A 101 -9.25 30.59 0.55
CA GLU A 101 -8.96 32.02 0.70
C GLU A 101 -7.71 32.36 -0.12
N THR A 102 -7.90 33.03 -1.25
CA THR A 102 -6.83 33.63 -2.01
C THR A 102 -6.37 34.87 -1.24
N ASN A 103 -5.30 34.73 -0.43
CA ASN A 103 -4.50 35.86 0.03
C ASN A 103 -3.61 36.36 -1.12
#